data_AF-A0A3D4RVW0-F1
#
_entry.id   AF-A0A3D4RVW0-F1
#
_cell.length_a   1.000
_cell.length_b   1.000
_cell.length_c   1.000
_cell.angle_alpha   90.00
_cell.angle_beta   90.00
_cell.angle_gamma   90.00
#
_symmetry.space_group_name_H-M   'P 1'
#
loop_
_entity.id
_entity.type
_entity.pdbx_description
1 polymer ?
#
loop_
_entity_poly.entity_id
_entity_poly.type
_entity_poly.pdbx_seq_one_letter_code
_entity_poly.pdbx_strand_id
1 'polypeptide(L)'
;MDQHRGRPELDDCWRLLLAAAKLARDPAQMPNTDAAFMLTAEGQPRLTDSREQAWLHWQPDMGWSCGAHLRGPAREFVEFYLPLCQPLTSGCRVVAHLGQSLDGYIATHNGDAHHVTGADNIRHLHRMRALGDAVVVGAGTVASDDPKLTTRLVAGPHAVRVVLDPQARLGAGYRVFTDGVAPTLLCRQAGIGGAAPGQARLLEVAVNGAGFNLVSLLGGLARCGLRRLFIEGGGVTVSRFLSQGLLDRLQIAVAPVIIGGGRTGVSLPPSDAMTQALRPSARIYRMGADMLYDFDLANGRQATPPPAGLRRLI
;
A
#
# COMPACT_ATOMS: atom_id res chain seq x y z
N MET A 1 13.84 14.55 38.14
CA MET A 1 14.59 15.03 36.96
C MET A 1 14.42 13.98 35.88
N ASP A 2 13.59 14.30 34.91
CA ASP A 2 12.70 13.39 34.17
C ASP A 2 13.42 12.72 32.96
N GLN A 3 13.82 11.45 33.11
CA GLN A 3 14.51 10.67 32.07
C GLN A 3 13.54 9.97 31.08
N HIS A 4 12.27 10.38 30.98
CA HIS A 4 11.29 9.78 30.06
C HIS A 4 10.91 10.65 28.86
N ARG A 5 11.48 11.86 28.69
CA ARG A 5 11.18 12.77 27.56
C ARG A 5 11.89 12.47 26.22
N GLY A 6 12.56 11.33 26.08
CA GLY A 6 13.56 11.13 25.00
C GLY A 6 13.23 10.13 23.88
N ARG A 7 12.08 9.44 23.89
CA ARG A 7 11.76 8.43 22.86
C ARG A 7 10.46 8.77 22.13
N PRO A 8 10.46 8.78 20.78
CA PRO A 8 9.25 8.90 19.98
C PRO A 8 8.25 7.80 20.29
N GLU A 9 6.98 8.16 20.47
CA GLU A 9 5.89 7.19 20.41
C GLU A 9 5.58 6.84 18.94
N LEU A 10 4.97 5.68 18.69
CA LEU A 10 4.65 5.24 17.33
C LEU A 10 3.64 6.16 16.63
N ASP A 11 2.78 6.83 17.39
CA ASP A 11 1.83 7.82 16.87
C ASP A 11 2.56 9.09 16.40
N ASP A 12 3.67 9.45 17.05
CA ASP A 12 4.54 10.54 16.57
C ASP A 12 5.24 10.11 15.28
N CYS A 13 5.84 8.91 15.25
CA CYS A 13 6.42 8.37 14.02
C CYS A 13 5.41 8.33 12.87
N TRP A 14 4.14 8.02 13.15
CA TRP A 14 3.08 8.02 12.16
C TRP A 14 2.76 9.43 11.65
N ARG A 15 2.64 10.43 12.54
CA ARG A 15 2.46 11.84 12.16
C ARG A 15 3.61 12.34 11.29
N LEU A 16 4.84 11.98 11.63
CA LEU A 16 6.04 12.27 10.83
C LEU A 16 5.94 11.69 9.42
N LEU A 17 5.52 10.42 9.28
CA LEU A 17 5.39 9.76 7.98
C LEU A 17 4.31 10.42 7.10
N LEU A 18 3.17 10.81 7.69
CA LEU A 18 2.13 11.56 6.98
C LEU A 18 2.65 12.90 6.46
N ALA A 19 3.41 13.61 7.29
CA ALA A 19 4.08 14.85 6.92
C ALA A 19 5.07 14.66 5.77
N ALA A 20 5.96 13.66 5.88
CA ALA A 20 6.94 13.33 4.84
C ALA A 20 6.25 12.97 3.52
N ALA A 21 5.18 12.16 3.58
CA ALA A 21 4.39 11.81 2.41
C ALA A 21 3.68 13.01 1.79
N LYS A 22 3.21 13.98 2.59
CA LYS A 22 2.60 15.23 2.10
C LYS A 22 3.64 16.08 1.36
N LEU A 23 4.81 16.30 1.95
CA LEU A 23 5.90 17.05 1.31
C LEU A 23 6.38 16.37 0.01
N ALA A 24 6.44 15.05 -0.02
CA ALA A 24 6.82 14.31 -1.24
C ALA A 24 5.77 14.36 -2.37
N ARG A 25 4.57 14.88 -2.11
CA ARG A 25 3.54 15.18 -3.13
C ARG A 25 3.66 16.60 -3.67
N ASP A 26 4.39 17.48 -2.97
CA ASP A 26 4.59 18.87 -3.35
C ASP A 26 6.10 19.18 -3.40
N PRO A 27 6.78 18.83 -4.51
CA PRO A 27 8.21 19.06 -4.66
C PRO A 27 8.63 20.52 -4.50
N ALA A 28 7.71 21.48 -4.73
CA ALA A 28 8.00 22.90 -4.56
C ALA A 28 8.21 23.30 -3.08
N GLN A 29 7.69 22.50 -2.14
CA GLN A 29 7.91 22.69 -0.70
C GLN A 29 9.14 21.95 -0.18
N MET A 30 9.80 21.13 -1.00
CA MET A 30 10.97 20.39 -0.57
C MET A 30 12.24 21.25 -0.66
N PRO A 31 13.15 21.17 0.32
CA PRO A 31 14.43 21.84 0.25
C PRO A 31 15.24 21.37 -0.96
N ASN A 32 15.89 22.31 -1.66
CA ASN A 32 16.82 22.01 -2.75
C ASN A 32 18.22 21.58 -2.25
N THR A 33 18.39 21.47 -0.93
CA THR A 33 19.63 21.07 -0.26
C THR A 33 19.34 19.99 0.77
N ASP A 34 20.39 19.35 1.26
CA ASP A 34 20.31 18.50 2.44
C ASP A 34 19.57 19.19 3.58
N ALA A 35 18.60 18.49 4.17
CA ALA A 35 17.81 18.99 5.29
C ALA A 35 17.56 17.91 6.33
N ALA A 36 17.40 18.34 7.58
CA ALA A 36 17.10 17.48 8.71
C ALA A 36 15.77 17.93 9.33
N PHE A 37 14.94 16.96 9.68
CA PHE A 37 13.59 17.18 10.19
C PHE A 37 13.40 16.48 11.53
N MET A 38 12.69 17.17 12.44
CA MET A 38 12.16 16.64 13.69
C MET A 38 10.67 16.97 13.79
N LEU A 39 9.98 16.44 14.81
CA LEU A 39 8.63 16.88 15.14
C LEU A 39 8.64 17.99 16.19
N THR A 40 7.73 18.94 16.07
CA THR A 40 7.37 19.85 17.15
C THR A 40 6.59 19.12 18.23
N ALA A 41 6.38 19.75 19.40
CA ALA A 41 5.56 19.20 20.47
C ALA A 41 4.10 18.95 20.02
N GLU A 42 3.64 19.70 19.02
CA GLU A 42 2.32 19.58 18.38
C GLU A 42 2.28 18.50 17.27
N GLY A 43 3.40 17.80 17.04
CA GLY A 43 3.52 16.74 16.05
C GLY A 43 3.59 17.22 14.60
N GLN A 44 4.05 18.45 14.37
CA GLN A 44 4.30 18.99 13.02
C GLN A 44 5.76 18.81 12.62
N PRO A 45 6.08 18.53 11.35
CA PRO A 45 7.46 18.48 10.87
C PRO A 45 8.09 19.88 10.95
N ARG A 46 9.32 19.96 11.47
CA ARG A 46 10.12 21.17 11.56
C ARG A 46 11.56 20.90 11.15
N LEU A 47 12.16 21.83 10.42
CA LEU A 47 13.59 21.83 10.12
C LEU A 47 14.42 21.98 11.40
N THR A 48 15.54 21.26 11.46
CA THR A 48 16.49 21.33 12.57
C THR A 48 17.92 21.34 12.06
N ASP A 49 18.78 22.14 12.68
CA ASP A 49 20.22 22.15 12.39
C ASP A 49 20.94 21.00 13.10
N SER A 50 20.31 20.39 14.11
CA SER A 50 20.87 19.25 14.84
C SER A 50 20.62 17.93 14.10
N ARG A 51 21.60 17.49 13.31
CA ARG A 51 21.54 16.20 12.60
C ARG A 51 21.40 15.00 13.56
N GLU A 52 21.92 15.09 14.79
CA GLU A 52 21.82 14.01 15.79
C GLU A 52 20.41 13.86 16.37
N GLN A 53 19.66 14.96 16.47
CA GLN A 53 18.29 14.97 16.97
C GLN A 53 17.25 14.81 15.85
N ALA A 54 17.69 14.77 14.59
CA ALA A 54 16.83 14.60 13.44
C ALA A 54 16.20 13.21 13.40
N TRP A 55 14.90 13.18 13.15
CA TRP A 55 14.14 11.93 12.97
C TRP A 55 14.17 11.49 11.51
N LEU A 56 14.16 12.43 10.56
CA LEU A 56 14.33 12.18 9.14
C LEU A 56 15.39 13.12 8.56
N HIS A 57 16.07 12.63 7.53
CA HIS A 57 16.88 13.45 6.64
C HIS A 57 16.27 13.46 5.25
N TRP A 58 16.45 14.56 4.56
CA TRP A 58 16.12 14.74 3.16
C TRP A 58 17.40 15.06 2.40
N GLN A 59 17.58 14.38 1.27
CA GLN A 59 18.63 14.66 0.30
C GLN A 59 17.96 14.73 -1.08
N PRO A 60 18.10 15.81 -1.85
CA PRO A 60 17.38 15.99 -3.11
C PRO A 60 17.45 14.79 -4.08
N ASP A 61 18.63 14.16 -4.19
CA ASP A 61 18.87 13.06 -5.12
C ASP A 61 18.48 11.68 -4.56
N MET A 62 18.43 11.54 -3.23
CA MET A 62 18.21 10.24 -2.55
C MET A 62 16.83 10.15 -1.87
N GLY A 63 16.15 11.28 -1.70
CA GLY A 63 14.90 11.40 -0.98
C GLY A 63 15.05 11.32 0.54
N TRP A 64 14.04 10.75 1.19
CA TRP A 64 13.97 10.60 2.64
C TRP A 64 14.85 9.46 3.16
N SER A 65 15.53 9.69 4.29
CA SER A 65 16.18 8.63 5.06
C SER A 65 15.92 8.77 6.56
N CYS A 66 16.03 7.67 7.28
CA CYS A 66 15.77 7.62 8.72
C CYS A 66 16.96 8.17 9.50
N GLY A 67 16.69 9.16 10.35
CA GLY A 67 17.71 9.80 11.18
C GLY A 67 18.24 8.91 12.29
N ALA A 68 19.41 9.27 12.81
CA ALA A 68 20.04 8.53 13.90
C ALA A 68 19.27 8.68 15.21
N HIS A 69 18.42 9.69 15.40
CA HIS A 69 17.64 9.81 16.62
C HIS A 69 16.67 8.62 16.83
N LEU A 70 16.10 8.09 15.75
CA LEU A 70 15.18 6.96 15.81
C LEU A 70 15.96 5.67 16.09
N ARG A 71 15.51 4.91 17.10
CA ARG A 71 16.10 3.63 17.54
C ARG A 71 15.04 2.58 17.77
N GLY A 72 15.44 1.30 17.70
CA GLY A 72 14.58 0.16 18.02
C GLY A 72 13.26 0.17 17.24
N PRO A 73 12.12 -0.10 17.90
CA PRO A 73 10.82 -0.21 17.23
C PRO A 73 10.39 1.04 16.45
N ALA A 74 10.68 2.24 16.97
CA ALA A 74 10.36 3.50 16.27
C ALA A 74 11.11 3.61 14.94
N ARG A 75 12.39 3.22 14.92
CA ARG A 75 13.20 3.18 13.70
C ARG A 75 12.65 2.14 12.72
N GLU A 76 12.37 0.93 13.19
CA GLU A 76 11.83 -0.15 12.34
C GLU A 76 10.50 0.25 11.71
N PHE A 77 9.62 0.90 12.48
CA PHE A 77 8.34 1.41 12.02
C PHE A 77 8.52 2.47 10.92
N VAL A 78 9.39 3.46 11.14
CA VAL A 78 9.66 4.49 10.14
C VAL A 78 10.30 3.90 8.89
N GLU A 79 11.34 3.07 9.02
CA GLU A 79 12.03 2.42 7.89
C GLU A 79 11.11 1.52 7.03
N PHE A 80 10.04 1.00 7.62
CA PHE A 80 9.06 0.20 6.90
C PHE A 80 8.18 1.04 5.97
N TYR A 81 7.65 2.18 6.44
CA TYR A 81 6.74 3.04 5.67
C TYR A 81 7.46 4.12 4.85
N LEU A 82 8.68 4.51 5.22
CA LEU A 82 9.41 5.60 4.56
C LEU A 82 9.58 5.43 3.04
N PRO A 83 9.83 4.21 2.51
CA PRO A 83 9.87 3.99 1.06
C PRO A 83 8.59 4.43 0.33
N LEU A 84 7.42 4.35 0.99
CA LEU A 84 6.14 4.77 0.42
C LEU A 84 6.00 6.30 0.41
N CYS A 85 6.73 6.98 1.29
CA CYS A 85 6.76 8.43 1.41
C CYS A 85 7.75 9.10 0.45
N GLN A 86 8.49 8.32 -0.35
CA GLN A 86 9.44 8.89 -1.31
C GLN A 86 8.73 9.66 -2.43
N PRO A 87 9.32 10.75 -2.94
CA PRO A 87 8.85 11.44 -4.14
C PRO A 87 8.72 10.49 -5.34
N LEU A 88 7.87 10.88 -6.30
CA LEU A 88 7.72 10.17 -7.57
C LEU A 88 8.14 11.07 -8.72
N THR A 89 9.25 10.73 -9.37
CA THR A 89 9.77 11.46 -10.53
C THR A 89 8.93 11.24 -11.78
N SER A 90 8.41 10.03 -11.98
CA SER A 90 7.54 9.67 -13.11
C SER A 90 6.58 8.52 -12.75
N GLY A 91 5.61 8.23 -13.62
CA GLY A 91 4.73 7.07 -13.50
C GLY A 91 3.90 6.99 -12.21
N CYS A 92 3.45 5.77 -11.91
CA CYS A 92 2.78 5.42 -10.65
C CYS A 92 3.69 4.52 -9.83
N ARG A 93 3.58 4.61 -8.50
CA ARG A 93 4.05 3.58 -7.58
C ARG A 93 2.88 2.69 -7.18
N VAL A 94 3.03 1.39 -7.35
CA VAL A 94 2.00 0.38 -7.13
C VAL A 94 2.46 -0.59 -6.04
N VAL A 95 1.71 -0.60 -4.94
CA VAL A 95 1.94 -1.53 -3.83
C VAL A 95 0.72 -2.41 -3.67
N ALA A 96 0.93 -3.72 -3.59
CA ALA A 96 -0.14 -4.68 -3.35
C ALA A 96 -0.01 -5.30 -1.96
N HIS A 97 -1.14 -5.57 -1.31
CA HIS A 97 -1.20 -6.32 -0.06
C HIS A 97 -2.21 -7.47 -0.15
N LEU A 98 -1.80 -8.65 0.32
CA LEU A 98 -2.63 -9.84 0.51
C LEU A 98 -2.48 -10.35 1.94
N GLY A 99 -3.61 -10.63 2.60
CA GLY A 99 -3.65 -11.43 3.82
C GLY A 99 -4.05 -12.86 3.48
N GLN A 100 -3.26 -13.85 3.90
CA GLN A 100 -3.49 -15.26 3.63
C GLN A 100 -3.29 -16.13 4.88
N SER A 101 -3.88 -17.32 4.83
CA SER A 101 -3.59 -18.42 5.74
C SER A 101 -2.17 -18.96 5.57
N LEU A 102 -1.71 -19.75 6.53
CA LEU A 102 -0.41 -20.41 6.52
C LEU A 102 -0.22 -21.33 5.30
N ASP A 103 -1.31 -21.92 4.81
CA ASP A 103 -1.36 -22.78 3.63
C ASP A 103 -1.68 -22.03 2.31
N GLY A 104 -1.63 -20.70 2.32
CA GLY A 104 -1.57 -19.87 1.09
C GLY A 104 -2.91 -19.42 0.50
N TYR A 105 -3.99 -19.48 1.28
CA TYR A 105 -5.33 -19.12 0.84
C TYR A 105 -5.80 -17.78 1.43
N ILE A 106 -6.43 -16.95 0.61
CA ILE A 106 -6.95 -15.62 0.99
C ILE A 106 -8.44 -15.65 1.36
N ALA A 107 -9.10 -16.78 1.10
CA ALA A 107 -10.50 -17.01 1.41
C ALA A 107 -10.79 -18.51 1.40
N THR A 108 -11.88 -18.92 2.03
CA THR A 108 -12.45 -20.26 1.85
C THR A 108 -12.88 -20.50 0.39
N HIS A 109 -13.19 -21.74 0.01
CA HIS A 109 -13.67 -22.06 -1.35
C HIS A 109 -14.92 -21.24 -1.75
N ASN A 110 -15.82 -21.00 -0.79
CA ASN A 110 -17.03 -20.21 -0.98
C ASN A 110 -16.78 -18.69 -0.97
N GLY A 111 -15.56 -18.26 -0.69
CA GLY A 111 -15.16 -16.86 -0.79
C GLY A 111 -15.27 -16.06 0.50
N ASP A 112 -15.53 -16.72 1.64
CA ASP A 112 -15.43 -16.06 2.93
C ASP A 112 -13.96 -15.72 3.21
N ALA A 113 -13.68 -14.42 3.27
CA ALA A 113 -12.36 -13.83 3.50
C ALA A 113 -12.32 -13.02 4.81
N HIS A 114 -13.37 -13.09 5.63
CA HIS A 114 -13.43 -12.35 6.88
C HIS A 114 -12.44 -12.94 7.90
N HIS A 115 -11.74 -12.05 8.63
CA HIS A 115 -10.87 -12.41 9.75
C HIS A 115 -9.68 -13.33 9.39
N VAL A 116 -9.23 -13.35 8.14
CA VAL A 116 -7.99 -14.08 7.78
C VAL A 116 -6.80 -13.50 8.55
N THR A 117 -6.69 -12.18 8.67
CA THR A 117 -5.58 -11.50 9.36
C THR A 117 -6.05 -10.75 10.61
N GLY A 118 -5.12 -10.47 11.52
CA GLY A 118 -5.37 -9.85 12.82
C GLY A 118 -5.46 -8.32 12.79
N ALA A 119 -5.75 -7.75 13.96
CA ALA A 119 -5.98 -6.32 14.14
C ALA A 119 -4.78 -5.43 13.74
N ASP A 120 -3.55 -5.88 13.95
CA ASP A 120 -2.34 -5.14 13.58
C ASP A 120 -2.19 -5.05 12.06
N ASN A 121 -2.48 -6.14 11.34
CA ASN A 121 -2.51 -6.12 9.88
C ASN A 121 -3.63 -5.23 9.35
N ILE A 122 -4.83 -5.28 9.96
CA ILE A 122 -5.94 -4.38 9.60
C ILE A 122 -5.53 -2.91 9.83
N ARG A 123 -4.89 -2.59 10.95
CA ARG A 123 -4.35 -1.23 11.22
C ARG A 123 -3.31 -0.84 10.17
N HIS A 124 -2.44 -1.76 9.76
CA HIS A 124 -1.51 -1.56 8.66
C HIS A 124 -2.21 -1.23 7.34
N LEU A 125 -3.29 -1.93 6.96
CA LEU A 125 -4.09 -1.58 5.76
C LEU A 125 -4.61 -0.14 5.82
N HIS A 126 -5.07 0.32 6.99
CA HIS A 126 -5.49 1.71 7.15
C HIS A 126 -4.34 2.71 6.98
N ARG A 127 -3.12 2.37 7.45
CA ARG A 127 -1.92 3.17 7.18
C ARG A 127 -1.58 3.21 5.69
N MET A 128 -1.68 2.08 4.99
CA MET A 128 -1.47 2.01 3.55
C MET A 128 -2.46 2.88 2.78
N ARG A 129 -3.75 2.85 3.16
CA ARG A 129 -4.77 3.75 2.60
C ARG A 129 -4.46 5.22 2.85
N ALA A 130 -3.98 5.58 4.04
CA ALA A 130 -3.60 6.95 4.36
C ALA A 130 -2.39 7.48 3.54
N LEU A 131 -1.48 6.57 3.16
CA LEU A 131 -0.30 6.91 2.36
C LEU A 131 -0.56 6.84 0.85
N GLY A 132 -1.58 6.12 0.40
CA GLY A 132 -1.98 6.03 -0.99
C GLY A 132 -2.76 7.26 -1.46
N ASP A 133 -2.63 7.59 -2.75
CA ASP A 133 -3.56 8.50 -3.42
C ASP A 133 -4.86 7.75 -3.78
N ALA A 134 -4.74 6.43 -4.05
CA ALA A 134 -5.87 5.54 -4.31
C ALA A 134 -5.72 4.19 -3.63
N VAL A 135 -6.85 3.62 -3.20
CA VAL A 135 -7.01 2.21 -2.83
C VAL A 135 -7.75 1.49 -3.95
N VAL A 136 -7.16 0.44 -4.50
CA VAL A 136 -7.62 -0.26 -5.70
C VAL A 136 -8.11 -1.65 -5.31
N VAL A 137 -9.34 -2.00 -5.74
CA VAL A 137 -9.92 -3.33 -5.55
C VAL A 137 -10.55 -3.84 -6.83
N GLY A 138 -10.65 -5.16 -6.98
CA GLY A 138 -11.45 -5.77 -8.05
C GLY A 138 -12.93 -5.81 -7.71
N ALA A 139 -13.80 -5.83 -8.73
CA ALA A 139 -15.23 -5.96 -8.53
C ALA A 139 -15.66 -7.20 -7.73
N GLY A 140 -14.91 -8.31 -7.83
CA GLY A 140 -15.17 -9.51 -7.04
C GLY A 140 -15.05 -9.27 -5.53
N THR A 141 -14.08 -8.46 -5.10
CA THR A 141 -13.92 -8.05 -3.70
C THR A 141 -15.10 -7.19 -3.25
N VAL A 142 -15.52 -6.23 -4.08
CA VAL A 142 -16.69 -5.39 -3.75
C VAL A 142 -17.96 -6.24 -3.62
N ALA A 143 -18.19 -7.15 -4.57
CA ALA A 143 -19.36 -8.01 -4.57
C ALA A 143 -19.41 -8.98 -3.38
N SER A 144 -18.24 -9.43 -2.90
CA SER A 144 -18.17 -10.39 -1.78
C SER A 144 -18.24 -9.69 -0.42
N ASP A 145 -17.53 -8.57 -0.25
CA ASP A 145 -17.28 -7.99 1.08
C ASP A 145 -18.03 -6.67 1.34
N ASP A 146 -18.58 -6.04 0.31
CA ASP A 146 -19.16 -4.68 0.34
C ASP A 146 -18.34 -3.70 1.22
N PRO A 147 -17.03 -3.51 0.92
CA PRO A 147 -16.11 -2.84 1.83
C PRO A 147 -16.30 -1.33 1.82
N LYS A 148 -16.01 -0.64 2.94
CA LYS A 148 -15.99 0.84 2.96
C LYS A 148 -14.76 1.44 2.26
N LEU A 149 -13.62 0.74 2.37
CA LEU A 149 -12.29 1.18 1.88
C LEU A 149 -11.82 2.56 2.39
N THR A 150 -12.18 2.92 3.63
CA THR A 150 -11.79 4.19 4.28
C THR A 150 -10.63 4.05 5.26
N THR A 151 -9.97 5.15 5.58
CA THR A 151 -8.95 5.26 6.64
C THR A 151 -9.62 5.62 7.96
N ARG A 152 -9.75 4.70 8.93
CA ARG A 152 -10.52 4.94 10.18
C ARG A 152 -9.87 4.43 11.45
N LEU A 153 -8.80 3.64 11.35
CA LEU A 153 -8.08 3.11 12.51
C LEU A 153 -6.75 3.83 12.79
N VAL A 154 -6.42 4.84 11.98
CA VAL A 154 -5.25 5.70 12.14
C VAL A 154 -5.58 7.09 11.61
N ALA A 155 -4.81 8.11 12.03
CA ALA A 155 -4.89 9.44 11.45
C ALA A 155 -4.44 9.44 9.98
N GLY A 156 -4.99 10.34 9.17
CA GLY A 156 -4.62 10.52 7.76
C GLY A 156 -5.82 10.61 6.82
N PRO A 157 -5.60 10.96 5.55
CA PRO A 157 -6.67 11.13 4.58
C PRO A 157 -7.30 9.79 4.19
N HIS A 158 -8.49 9.86 3.60
CA HIS A 158 -9.04 8.75 2.82
C HIS A 158 -8.45 8.78 1.41
N ALA A 159 -7.97 7.63 0.93
CA ALA A 159 -7.61 7.47 -0.48
C ALA A 159 -8.85 7.47 -1.37
N VAL A 160 -8.68 7.81 -2.65
CA VAL A 160 -9.73 7.59 -3.66
C VAL A 160 -9.97 6.10 -3.82
N ARG A 161 -11.24 5.68 -3.77
CA ARG A 161 -11.64 4.28 -3.98
C ARG A 161 -11.66 3.99 -5.47
N VAL A 162 -10.79 3.11 -5.95
CA VAL A 162 -10.73 2.71 -7.35
C VAL A 162 -11.26 1.28 -7.47
N VAL A 163 -12.36 1.11 -8.17
CA VAL A 163 -12.99 -0.20 -8.40
C VAL A 163 -12.72 -0.65 -9.83
N LEU A 164 -12.08 -1.81 -9.98
CA LEU A 164 -11.81 -2.41 -11.28
C LEU A 164 -12.95 -3.36 -11.67
N ASP A 165 -13.81 -2.92 -12.59
CA ASP A 165 -14.92 -3.71 -13.09
C ASP A 165 -15.02 -3.61 -14.63
N PRO A 166 -14.21 -4.36 -15.38
CA PRO A 166 -14.15 -4.27 -16.83
C PRO A 166 -15.52 -4.35 -17.51
N GLN A 167 -16.42 -5.16 -16.97
CA GLN A 167 -17.75 -5.42 -17.54
C GLN A 167 -18.88 -4.61 -16.88
N ALA A 168 -18.58 -3.67 -15.97
CA ALA A 168 -19.58 -2.86 -15.25
C ALA A 168 -20.74 -3.67 -14.66
N ARG A 169 -20.41 -4.75 -13.93
CA ARG A 169 -21.35 -5.71 -13.34
C ARG A 169 -21.92 -5.27 -12.00
N LEU A 170 -21.21 -4.41 -11.27
CA LEU A 170 -21.64 -3.99 -9.94
C LEU A 170 -22.86 -3.05 -10.01
N GLY A 171 -23.89 -3.36 -9.22
CA GLY A 171 -25.03 -2.47 -9.01
C GLY A 171 -24.68 -1.23 -8.18
N ALA A 172 -25.57 -0.23 -8.18
CA ALA A 172 -25.36 1.04 -7.49
C ALA A 172 -25.46 0.96 -5.94
N GLY A 173 -25.89 -0.18 -5.38
CA GLY A 173 -26.19 -0.32 -3.95
C GLY A 173 -24.98 -0.52 -3.02
N TYR A 174 -23.80 -0.84 -3.56
CA TYR A 174 -22.61 -1.08 -2.73
C TYR A 174 -22.15 0.19 -2.00
N ARG A 175 -21.61 0.03 -0.80
CA ARG A 175 -21.17 1.13 0.08
C ARG A 175 -20.12 2.01 -0.54
N VAL A 176 -19.24 1.41 -1.35
CA VAL A 176 -18.25 2.14 -2.16
C VAL A 176 -18.89 3.18 -3.08
N PHE A 177 -20.17 3.07 -3.42
CA PHE A 177 -20.88 3.99 -4.32
C PHE A 177 -21.89 4.89 -3.60
N THR A 178 -22.25 4.60 -2.35
CA THR A 178 -23.41 5.23 -1.68
C THR A 178 -23.07 6.03 -0.44
N ASP A 179 -21.98 5.73 0.27
CA ASP A 179 -21.74 6.31 1.61
C ASP A 179 -21.23 7.77 1.60
N GLY A 180 -20.75 8.27 0.47
CA GLY A 180 -20.21 9.63 0.32
C GLY A 180 -18.93 9.93 1.12
N VAL A 181 -18.31 8.95 1.78
CA VAL A 181 -17.19 9.19 2.73
C VAL A 181 -15.87 9.47 2.00
N ALA A 182 -15.64 8.81 0.87
CA ALA A 182 -14.45 9.01 0.04
C ALA A 182 -14.85 9.06 -1.44
N PRO A 183 -14.14 9.81 -2.31
CA PRO A 183 -14.40 9.78 -3.74
C PRO A 183 -14.22 8.37 -4.30
N THR A 184 -15.07 8.00 -5.27
CA THR A 184 -15.01 6.69 -5.92
C THR A 184 -14.87 6.84 -7.42
N LEU A 185 -13.94 6.08 -7.99
CA LEU A 185 -13.69 5.95 -9.41
C LEU A 185 -13.92 4.49 -9.82
N LEU A 186 -14.91 4.26 -10.68
CA LEU A 186 -15.11 2.96 -11.31
C LEU A 186 -14.36 2.93 -12.64
N CYS A 187 -13.42 2.01 -12.75
CA CYS A 187 -12.75 1.69 -14.01
C CYS A 187 -13.54 0.60 -14.74
N ARG A 188 -13.92 0.87 -15.99
CA ARG A 188 -14.62 -0.07 -16.87
C ARG A 188 -14.01 -0.11 -18.26
N GLN A 189 -14.35 -1.14 -19.04
CA GLN A 189 -13.95 -1.21 -20.44
C GLN A 189 -14.57 -0.05 -21.24
N ALA A 190 -13.76 0.56 -22.10
CA ALA A 190 -14.22 1.58 -23.03
C ALA A 190 -15.35 1.06 -23.94
N GLY A 191 -16.42 1.86 -24.09
CA GLY A 191 -17.53 1.55 -24.99
C GLY A 191 -18.67 0.70 -24.43
N ILE A 192 -18.61 0.23 -23.17
CA ILE A 192 -19.73 -0.52 -22.55
C ILE A 192 -20.99 0.34 -22.34
N GLY A 193 -20.87 1.68 -22.37
CA GLY A 193 -22.01 2.59 -22.19
C GLY A 193 -22.62 2.53 -20.78
N GLY A 194 -23.68 3.31 -20.55
CA GLY A 194 -24.38 3.35 -19.26
C GLY A 194 -23.79 4.35 -18.25
N ALA A 195 -24.60 4.69 -17.24
CA ALA A 195 -24.25 5.64 -16.18
C ALA A 195 -23.34 5.00 -15.11
N ALA A 196 -22.66 5.85 -14.33
CA ALA A 196 -21.90 5.42 -13.19
C ALA A 196 -22.82 4.92 -12.06
N PRO A 197 -22.44 3.86 -11.32
CA PRO A 197 -23.21 3.44 -10.15
C PRO A 197 -23.10 4.46 -9.02
N GLY A 198 -24.25 4.88 -8.49
CA GLY A 198 -24.34 5.77 -7.34
C GLY A 198 -23.56 7.08 -7.56
N GLN A 199 -22.65 7.38 -6.64
CA GLN A 199 -21.82 8.60 -6.64
C GLN A 199 -20.46 8.41 -7.34
N ALA A 200 -20.24 7.29 -8.02
CA ALA A 200 -18.97 7.02 -8.67
C ALA A 200 -18.72 7.94 -9.88
N ARG A 201 -17.46 8.27 -10.11
CA ARG A 201 -16.98 8.76 -11.40
C ARG A 201 -16.55 7.58 -12.26
N LEU A 202 -16.56 7.74 -13.58
CA LEU A 202 -16.13 6.71 -14.52
C LEU A 202 -14.74 7.01 -15.07
N LEU A 203 -13.93 5.97 -15.20
CA LEU A 203 -12.73 5.95 -16.02
C LEU A 203 -12.86 4.81 -17.04
N GLU A 204 -12.87 5.15 -18.32
CA GLU A 204 -12.85 4.15 -19.38
C GLU A 204 -11.41 3.75 -19.70
N VAL A 205 -11.17 2.44 -19.75
CA VAL A 205 -9.84 1.86 -19.92
C VAL A 205 -9.89 0.82 -21.03
N ALA A 206 -8.87 0.82 -21.87
CA ALA A 206 -8.69 -0.20 -22.89
C ALA A 206 -8.50 -1.59 -22.24
N VAL A 207 -9.00 -2.63 -22.90
CA VAL A 207 -8.83 -4.02 -22.48
C VAL A 207 -7.86 -4.75 -23.41
N ASN A 208 -7.14 -5.74 -22.90
CA ASN A 208 -6.33 -6.69 -23.66
C ASN A 208 -6.71 -8.13 -23.27
N GLY A 209 -7.22 -8.91 -24.23
CA GLY A 209 -7.72 -10.25 -23.95
C GLY A 209 -8.77 -10.26 -22.84
N ALA A 210 -8.49 -10.91 -21.72
CA ALA A 210 -9.43 -11.13 -20.62
C ALA A 210 -9.45 -10.04 -19.52
N GLY A 211 -8.78 -8.89 -19.72
CA GLY A 211 -8.65 -7.87 -18.67
C GLY A 211 -8.30 -6.47 -19.16
N PHE A 212 -8.12 -5.53 -18.22
CA PHE A 212 -7.61 -4.20 -18.54
C PHE A 212 -6.18 -4.26 -19.06
N ASN A 213 -5.89 -3.43 -20.05
CA ASN A 213 -4.53 -3.01 -20.31
C ASN A 213 -4.06 -2.19 -19.10
N LEU A 214 -3.21 -2.80 -18.26
CA LEU A 214 -2.79 -2.20 -16.99
C LEU A 214 -1.93 -0.96 -17.19
N VAL A 215 -1.17 -0.86 -18.28
CA VAL A 215 -0.41 0.36 -18.61
C VAL A 215 -1.35 1.52 -18.90
N SER A 216 -2.41 1.28 -19.69
CA SER A 216 -3.46 2.28 -19.95
C SER A 216 -4.22 2.65 -18.67
N LEU A 217 -4.50 1.68 -17.80
CA LEU A 217 -5.11 1.93 -16.48
C LEU A 217 -4.25 2.87 -15.65
N LEU A 218 -2.96 2.56 -15.48
CA LEU A 218 -2.01 3.38 -14.72
C LEU A 218 -1.89 4.79 -15.30
N GLY A 219 -1.82 4.93 -16.63
CA GLY A 219 -1.82 6.24 -17.30
C GLY A 219 -3.12 7.02 -17.10
N GLY A 220 -4.27 6.35 -17.09
CA GLY A 220 -5.57 6.94 -16.77
C GLY A 220 -5.61 7.48 -15.33
N LEU A 221 -5.20 6.66 -14.36
CA LEU A 221 -5.15 7.03 -12.94
C LEU A 221 -4.17 8.19 -12.69
N ALA A 222 -2.98 8.15 -13.32
CA ALA A 222 -2.01 9.23 -13.21
C ALA A 222 -2.56 10.57 -13.72
N ARG A 223 -3.32 10.58 -14.82
CA ARG A 223 -4.00 11.79 -15.32
C ARG A 223 -5.09 12.31 -14.38
N CYS A 224 -5.64 11.45 -13.53
CA CYS A 224 -6.52 11.86 -12.42
C CYS A 224 -5.75 12.34 -11.18
N GLY A 225 -4.42 12.44 -11.23
CA GLY A 225 -3.58 12.80 -10.10
C GLY A 225 -3.30 11.64 -9.13
N LEU A 226 -3.74 10.42 -9.46
CA LEU A 226 -3.60 9.24 -8.61
C LEU A 226 -2.34 8.48 -9.02
N ARG A 227 -1.24 8.71 -8.30
CA ARG A 227 0.08 8.14 -8.66
C ARG A 227 0.62 7.15 -7.63
N ARG A 228 0.14 7.17 -6.39
CA ARG A 228 0.47 6.20 -5.34
C ARG A 228 -0.71 5.26 -5.15
N LEU A 229 -0.63 4.07 -5.72
CA LEU A 229 -1.71 3.12 -5.78
C LEU A 229 -1.48 2.00 -4.76
N PHE A 230 -2.47 1.77 -3.91
CA PHE A 230 -2.49 0.65 -2.97
C PHE A 230 -3.54 -0.38 -3.41
N ILE A 231 -3.11 -1.52 -3.93
CA ILE A 231 -3.99 -2.63 -4.31
C ILE A 231 -4.30 -3.45 -3.06
N GLU A 232 -5.57 -3.46 -2.66
CA GLU A 232 -6.02 -4.15 -1.47
C GLU A 232 -6.85 -5.40 -1.83
N GLY A 233 -6.28 -6.58 -1.55
CA GLY A 233 -7.00 -7.83 -1.77
C GLY A 233 -7.28 -8.15 -3.24
N GLY A 234 -8.01 -9.26 -3.44
CA GLY A 234 -8.34 -9.80 -4.77
C GLY A 234 -7.13 -10.45 -5.45
N GLY A 235 -6.95 -11.75 -5.23
CA GLY A 235 -5.80 -12.48 -5.76
C GLY A 235 -5.63 -12.37 -7.28
N VAL A 236 -6.72 -12.26 -8.04
CA VAL A 236 -6.69 -12.03 -9.50
C VAL A 236 -6.05 -10.67 -9.84
N THR A 237 -6.41 -9.59 -9.14
CA THR A 237 -5.87 -8.26 -9.41
C THR A 237 -4.38 -8.23 -9.10
N VAL A 238 -3.98 -8.68 -7.91
CA VAL A 238 -2.57 -8.72 -7.50
C VAL A 238 -1.75 -9.57 -8.46
N SER A 239 -2.25 -10.75 -8.84
CA SER A 239 -1.57 -11.66 -9.77
C SER A 239 -1.36 -11.03 -11.15
N ARG A 240 -2.33 -10.29 -11.68
CA ARG A 240 -2.21 -9.62 -13.00
C ARG A 240 -1.17 -8.51 -13.00
N PHE A 241 -1.10 -7.71 -11.94
CA PHE A 241 -0.05 -6.69 -11.81
C PHE A 241 1.32 -7.34 -11.63
N LEU A 242 1.41 -8.40 -10.81
CA LEU A 242 2.65 -9.13 -10.58
C LEU A 242 3.16 -9.78 -11.88
N SER A 243 2.30 -10.47 -12.63
CA SER A 243 2.68 -11.17 -13.86
C SER A 243 3.14 -10.23 -14.98
N GLN A 244 2.75 -8.96 -14.93
CA GLN A 244 3.16 -7.93 -15.89
C GLN A 244 4.35 -7.09 -15.40
N GLY A 245 4.90 -7.38 -14.22
CA GLY A 245 6.01 -6.61 -13.64
C GLY A 245 5.63 -5.17 -13.29
N LEU A 246 4.36 -4.93 -12.95
CA LEU A 246 3.81 -3.59 -12.66
C LEU A 246 3.59 -3.34 -11.17
N LEU A 247 4.14 -4.20 -10.29
CA LEU A 247 4.20 -3.96 -8.86
C LEU A 247 5.60 -3.48 -8.48
N ASP A 248 5.68 -2.38 -7.73
CA ASP A 248 6.93 -1.95 -7.09
C ASP A 248 7.17 -2.72 -5.79
N ARG A 249 6.09 -3.14 -5.12
CA ARG A 249 6.15 -3.83 -3.83
C ARG A 249 4.97 -4.76 -3.65
N LEU A 250 5.24 -5.94 -3.10
CA LEU A 250 4.23 -6.92 -2.73
C LEU A 250 4.35 -7.26 -1.25
N GLN A 251 3.24 -7.12 -0.53
CA GLN A 251 3.11 -7.41 0.87
C GLN A 251 2.20 -8.64 1.05
N ILE A 252 2.72 -9.67 1.70
CA ILE A 252 1.97 -10.89 2.01
C ILE A 252 1.97 -11.09 3.53
N ALA A 253 0.83 -10.82 4.16
CA ALA A 253 0.61 -11.14 5.57
C ALA A 253 0.15 -12.60 5.68
N VAL A 254 0.90 -13.40 6.44
CA VAL A 254 0.59 -14.81 6.71
C VAL A 254 0.08 -14.90 8.15
N ALA A 255 -1.19 -15.26 8.29
CA ALA A 255 -1.82 -15.49 9.57
C ALA A 255 -1.65 -16.95 10.02
N PRO A 256 -1.64 -17.24 11.33
CA PRO A 256 -1.51 -18.59 11.87
C PRO A 256 -2.83 -19.38 11.78
N VAL A 257 -3.46 -19.38 10.61
CA VAL A 257 -4.71 -20.09 10.30
C VAL A 257 -4.43 -21.06 9.16
N ILE A 258 -5.10 -22.22 9.14
CA ILE A 258 -5.06 -23.20 8.06
C ILE A 258 -6.48 -23.32 7.50
N ILE A 259 -6.65 -23.09 6.18
CA ILE A 259 -7.98 -23.08 5.54
C ILE A 259 -8.27 -24.42 4.85
N GLY A 260 -7.28 -25.06 4.25
CA GLY A 260 -7.47 -26.12 3.26
C GLY A 260 -7.85 -25.56 1.89
N GLY A 261 -8.45 -26.36 1.01
CA GLY A 261 -8.75 -25.99 -0.38
C GLY A 261 -9.60 -24.73 -0.55
N GLY A 262 -8.96 -23.56 -0.58
CA GLY A 262 -9.57 -22.24 -0.68
C GLY A 262 -9.18 -21.50 -1.95
N ARG A 263 -9.42 -20.19 -1.95
CA ARG A 263 -8.99 -19.30 -3.04
C ARG A 263 -7.56 -18.85 -2.80
N THR A 264 -6.67 -19.08 -3.76
CA THR A 264 -5.25 -18.72 -3.63
C THR A 264 -5.02 -17.21 -3.75
N GLY A 265 -4.01 -16.71 -3.04
CA GLY A 265 -3.65 -15.28 -3.07
C GLY A 265 -2.94 -14.85 -4.34
N VAL A 266 -1.91 -15.60 -4.74
CA VAL A 266 -1.13 -15.33 -5.94
C VAL A 266 -1.22 -16.52 -6.88
N SER A 267 -1.58 -16.26 -8.14
CA SER A 267 -1.69 -17.26 -9.20
C SER A 267 -0.93 -16.76 -10.42
N LEU A 268 0.25 -17.33 -10.65
CA LEU A 268 1.09 -17.06 -11.81
C LEU A 268 1.11 -18.27 -12.75
N PRO A 269 1.55 -18.09 -14.01
CA PRO A 269 1.85 -19.24 -14.87
C PRO A 269 2.82 -20.21 -14.18
N PRO A 270 2.66 -21.53 -14.40
CA PRO A 270 3.52 -22.53 -13.78
C PRO A 270 4.99 -22.33 -14.21
N SER A 271 5.90 -22.63 -13.30
CA SER A 271 7.33 -22.74 -13.58
C SER A 271 7.73 -24.20 -13.64
N ASP A 272 8.53 -24.59 -14.63
CA ASP A 272 8.99 -25.98 -14.79
C ASP A 272 10.17 -26.29 -13.84
N ALA A 273 10.86 -25.26 -13.34
CA ALA A 273 11.99 -25.41 -12.42
C ALA A 273 12.07 -24.29 -11.36
N MET A 274 12.58 -24.63 -10.17
CA MET A 274 12.79 -23.67 -9.06
C MET A 274 13.80 -22.57 -9.37
N THR A 275 14.61 -22.71 -10.42
CA THR A 275 15.52 -21.69 -10.94
C THR A 275 14.78 -20.61 -11.75
N GLN A 276 13.58 -20.91 -12.25
CA GLN A 276 12.72 -19.97 -12.97
C GLN A 276 11.76 -19.22 -12.03
N ALA A 277 11.62 -19.68 -10.79
CA ALA A 277 10.76 -19.06 -9.79
C ALA A 277 11.27 -17.65 -9.42
N LEU A 278 10.34 -16.72 -9.20
CA LEU A 278 10.63 -15.37 -8.73
C LEU A 278 11.28 -15.40 -7.33
N ARG A 279 12.40 -14.69 -7.16
CA ARG A 279 13.15 -14.59 -5.90
C ARG A 279 13.44 -13.13 -5.52
N PRO A 280 12.40 -12.31 -5.27
CA PRO A 280 12.58 -10.91 -4.89
C PRO A 280 13.21 -10.78 -3.49
N SER A 281 13.87 -9.65 -3.24
CA SER A 281 14.36 -9.32 -1.90
C SER A 281 13.18 -9.11 -0.95
N ALA A 282 13.28 -9.65 0.26
CA ALA A 282 12.19 -9.65 1.22
C ALA A 282 12.64 -9.13 2.59
N ARG A 283 11.84 -8.25 3.18
CA ARG A 283 11.91 -7.92 4.61
C ARG A 283 10.79 -8.63 5.34
N ILE A 284 11.04 -9.08 6.57
CA ILE A 284 10.05 -9.83 7.35
C ILE A 284 9.73 -9.07 8.63
N TYR A 285 8.44 -8.84 8.85
CA TYR A 285 7.94 -8.15 10.04
C TYR A 285 6.88 -9.00 10.73
N ARG A 286 6.90 -8.99 12.06
CA ARG A 286 5.80 -9.51 12.86
C ARG A 286 4.74 -8.42 13.06
N MET A 287 3.48 -8.75 12.82
CA MET A 287 2.29 -7.90 13.04
C MET A 287 1.32 -8.64 13.97
N GLY A 288 1.52 -8.48 15.27
CA GLY A 288 0.78 -9.26 16.26
C GLY A 288 1.07 -10.77 16.15
N ALA A 289 0.05 -11.53 15.74
CA ALA A 289 0.15 -12.96 15.45
C ALA A 289 0.53 -13.26 13.98
N ASP A 290 0.40 -12.27 13.09
CA ASP A 290 0.67 -12.43 11.66
C ASP A 290 2.15 -12.15 11.36
N MET A 291 2.61 -12.70 10.23
CA MET A 291 3.95 -12.50 9.68
C MET A 291 3.84 -11.83 8.31
N LEU A 292 4.34 -10.60 8.19
CA LEU A 292 4.37 -9.86 6.94
C LEU A 292 5.68 -10.12 6.18
N TYR A 293 5.57 -10.66 4.98
CA TYR A 293 6.63 -10.67 3.98
C TYR A 293 6.47 -9.47 3.08
N ASP A 294 7.51 -8.65 3.00
CA ASP A 294 7.51 -7.36 2.33
C ASP A 294 8.56 -7.35 1.22
N PHE A 295 8.11 -7.72 0.02
CA PHE A 295 8.94 -7.91 -1.16
C PHE A 295 9.17 -6.59 -1.90
N ASP A 296 10.43 -6.27 -2.18
CA ASP A 296 10.81 -5.19 -3.08
C ASP A 296 10.91 -5.73 -4.51
N LEU A 297 10.09 -5.17 -5.40
CA LEU A 297 9.97 -5.56 -6.81
C LEU A 297 10.44 -4.45 -7.77
N ALA A 298 10.66 -3.23 -7.27
CA ALA A 298 11.10 -2.09 -8.08
C ALA A 298 12.51 -2.30 -8.65
N ASN A 299 13.36 -3.05 -7.95
CA ASN A 299 14.73 -3.35 -8.33
C ASN A 299 14.89 -4.81 -8.76
N GLY A 300 14.43 -5.14 -9.97
CA GLY A 300 14.64 -6.47 -10.59
C GLY A 300 16.10 -6.86 -10.84
N ARG A 301 17.08 -6.01 -10.50
CA ARG A 301 18.53 -6.26 -10.62
C ARG A 301 19.25 -5.53 -9.48
N GLN A 302 19.88 -6.28 -8.58
CA GLN A 302 20.64 -5.82 -7.40
C GLN A 302 19.81 -5.16 -6.28
N ALA A 303 19.27 -5.99 -5.40
CA ALA A 303 18.97 -5.54 -4.04
C ALA A 303 20.18 -5.84 -3.14
N THR A 304 20.58 -4.88 -2.32
CA THR A 304 21.42 -5.14 -1.14
C THR A 304 20.71 -6.18 -0.28
N PRO A 305 21.38 -7.24 0.20
CA PRO A 305 20.75 -8.23 1.05
C PRO A 305 20.14 -7.53 2.28
N PRO A 306 18.88 -7.86 2.64
CA PRO A 306 18.25 -7.25 3.80
C PRO A 306 19.06 -7.60 5.07
N PRO A 307 19.09 -6.73 6.09
CA PRO A 307 19.68 -7.07 7.38
C PRO A 307 19.03 -8.34 7.94
N ALA A 308 19.83 -9.28 8.43
CA ALA A 308 19.35 -10.52 9.01
C ALA A 308 18.47 -10.26 10.26
N GLY A 309 17.35 -10.97 10.38
CA GLY A 309 16.55 -11.03 11.62
C GLY A 309 15.08 -10.60 11.48
N LEU A 310 14.22 -11.18 12.33
CA LEU A 310 12.81 -10.84 12.45
C LEU A 310 12.64 -9.47 13.13
N ARG A 311 11.95 -8.53 12.46
CA ARG A 311 11.62 -7.21 13.00
C ARG A 311 10.19 -7.17 13.56
N ARG A 312 9.92 -6.37 14.58
CA ARG A 312 8.56 -6.24 15.16
C ARG A 312 7.99 -4.86 14.85
N LEU A 313 6.93 -4.82 14.06
CA LEU A 313 6.10 -3.63 13.91
C LEU A 313 5.03 -3.69 15.00
N ILE A 314 5.29 -3.00 16.12
CA ILE A 314 4.28 -2.80 17.18
C ILE A 314 3.28 -1.72 16.77
#